data_AF-A0A1Y1XKF8-F1
#
_entry.id   AF-A0A1Y1XKF8-F1
#
_cell.length_a   1.000
_cell.length_b   1.000
_cell.length_c   1.000
_cell.angle_alpha   90.00
_cell.angle_beta   90.00
_cell.angle_gamma   90.00
#
_symmetry.space_group_name_H-M   'P 1'
#
loop_
_entity.id
_entity.type
_entity.pdbx_description
1 polymer ?
#
loop_
_entity_poly.entity_id
_entity_poly.type
_entity_poly.pdbx_seq_one_letter_code
_entity_poly.pdbx_strand_id
1 'polypeptide(L)'
;MRENSLNPIIIMYLFLRNYVISEKDDSYYMINTWIECRDNILLEMYLNYFNIKNIRREYYYMAIEKRNIDALIILYGYDRRPKETVLEEMFNILDKEFQEDKFYYGVLQKQQNYEELKNDLIIDKEKYVTLKKEIKEFFENKISFINKKINFTWEISNNLDEFKKYFKDREIKLNEFNDPYFDILIYLIERNRCNEIIEYVIDQYRQNNIDFNYYIEYDRTDASVYNYHNQKYIETYYKTPLICAIIKEKFSIADILIKNGANINYKVDTMEPFFINFKHGSKQQINYFMDNKYEIPKKLLKWCIQQELDPSFIDTIYNNYYYNNNFIIELILVFKGKNKITLSDIQLKEKVLFDNEICNLAMKNRNSNYLFKLIKFEDNQTLKRKLIMHNKKHQNEYNCRDEDYDTYWGVNDFIPKYECEYRYGYNEYDYIIRDC
;
A
#
# COMPACT_ATOMS: atom_id res chain seq x y z
N MET A 1 15.95 -31.27 -30.34
CA MET A 1 15.67 -32.58 -29.71
C MET A 1 14.16 -32.77 -29.57
N ARG A 2 13.45 -33.10 -30.65
CA ARG A 2 12.03 -33.50 -30.62
C ARG A 2 11.90 -34.70 -31.54
N GLU A 3 12.14 -35.92 -31.05
CA GLU A 3 11.73 -37.12 -31.80
C GLU A 3 11.72 -38.45 -31.01
N ASN A 4 11.87 -38.44 -29.68
CA ASN A 4 11.53 -39.61 -28.85
C ASN A 4 10.99 -39.09 -27.51
N SER A 5 9.74 -38.64 -27.47
CA SER A 5 9.08 -38.31 -26.21
C SER A 5 8.80 -39.63 -25.48
N LEU A 6 9.66 -39.97 -24.52
CA LEU A 6 9.37 -40.99 -23.51
C LEU A 6 7.94 -40.77 -23.00
N ASN A 7 7.19 -41.86 -22.87
CA ASN A 7 5.82 -41.81 -22.35
C ASN A 7 5.82 -40.99 -21.04
N PRO A 8 4.93 -39.99 -20.87
CA PRO A 8 4.84 -39.17 -19.67
C PRO A 8 4.80 -39.98 -18.36
N ILE A 9 4.21 -41.18 -18.40
CA ILE A 9 4.19 -42.15 -17.29
C ILE A 9 5.59 -42.70 -17.01
N ILE A 10 6.38 -42.98 -18.04
CA ILE A 10 7.78 -43.42 -17.89
C ILE A 10 8.64 -42.26 -17.39
N ILE A 11 8.42 -41.03 -17.87
CA ILE A 11 9.11 -39.85 -17.35
C ILE A 11 8.78 -39.66 -15.86
N MET A 12 7.50 -39.68 -15.49
CA MET A 12 7.08 -39.55 -14.09
C MET A 12 7.59 -40.71 -13.23
N TYR A 13 7.56 -41.96 -13.74
CA TYR A 13 8.09 -43.14 -13.06
C TYR A 13 9.61 -43.08 -12.85
N LEU A 14 10.37 -42.67 -13.86
CA LEU A 14 11.82 -42.48 -13.77
C LEU A 14 12.18 -41.32 -12.83
N PHE A 15 11.35 -40.27 -12.82
CA PHE A 15 11.51 -39.12 -11.93
C PHE A 15 11.28 -39.52 -10.46
N LEU A 16 10.22 -40.27 -10.19
CA LEU A 16 9.85 -40.72 -8.84
C LEU A 16 10.77 -41.80 -8.27
N ARG A 17 11.47 -42.58 -9.10
CA ARG A 17 12.39 -43.63 -8.63
C ARG A 17 13.83 -43.15 -8.38
N ASN A 18 14.28 -42.07 -9.00
CA ASN A 18 15.68 -41.63 -8.93
C ASN A 18 15.89 -40.32 -8.15
N TYR A 19 14.84 -39.56 -7.87
CA TYR A 19 14.90 -38.41 -6.96
C TYR A 19 14.13 -38.75 -5.69
N VAL A 20 14.83 -38.79 -4.56
CA VAL A 20 14.20 -38.58 -3.25
C VAL A 20 13.80 -37.12 -3.23
N ILE A 21 12.64 -36.82 -3.81
CA ILE A 21 12.03 -35.49 -3.80
C ILE A 21 11.84 -35.17 -2.31
N SER A 22 12.63 -34.23 -1.80
CA SER A 22 12.39 -33.71 -0.46
C SER A 22 11.04 -32.98 -0.52
N GLU A 23 10.07 -33.43 0.28
CA GLU A 23 8.63 -33.28 0.04
C GLU A 23 8.07 -31.85 -0.13
N LYS A 24 8.88 -30.77 -0.05
CA LYS A 24 8.38 -29.39 -0.07
C LYS A 24 8.98 -28.47 -1.11
N ASP A 25 10.30 -28.46 -1.34
CA ASP A 25 10.92 -27.47 -2.22
C ASP A 25 10.93 -27.90 -3.69
N ASP A 26 11.05 -29.20 -3.94
CA ASP A 26 11.11 -29.76 -5.28
C ASP A 26 9.76 -29.69 -6.01
N SER A 27 8.64 -29.74 -5.29
CA SER A 27 7.28 -29.63 -5.87
C SER A 27 7.02 -28.28 -6.55
N TYR A 28 7.57 -27.20 -5.97
CA TYR A 28 7.42 -25.85 -6.48
C TYR A 28 8.19 -25.67 -7.80
N TYR A 29 9.44 -26.12 -7.83
CA TYR A 29 10.29 -26.04 -9.02
C TYR A 29 9.69 -26.79 -10.22
N MET A 30 9.15 -27.99 -9.97
CA MET A 30 8.56 -28.83 -11.02
C MET A 30 7.29 -28.23 -11.61
N ILE A 31 6.33 -27.82 -10.77
CA ILE A 31 5.09 -27.19 -11.24
C ILE A 31 5.41 -25.95 -12.09
N ASN A 32 6.30 -25.09 -11.61
CA ASN A 32 6.71 -23.89 -12.37
C ASN A 32 7.36 -24.25 -13.69
N THR A 33 8.29 -25.21 -13.70
CA THR A 33 8.97 -25.66 -14.92
C THR A 33 7.98 -26.19 -15.95
N TRP A 34 6.96 -26.95 -15.55
CA TRP A 34 5.93 -27.46 -16.47
C TRP A 34 5.00 -26.36 -16.96
N ILE A 35 4.65 -25.40 -16.11
CA ILE A 35 3.90 -24.21 -16.54
C ILE A 35 4.69 -23.42 -17.59
N GLU A 36 5.98 -23.17 -17.34
CA GLU A 36 6.88 -22.43 -18.22
C GLU A 36 7.10 -23.13 -19.57
N CYS A 37 7.38 -24.43 -19.53
CA CYS A 37 7.59 -25.25 -20.73
C CYS A 37 6.28 -25.67 -21.44
N ARG A 38 5.12 -25.34 -20.86
CA ARG A 38 3.78 -25.72 -21.34
C ARG A 38 3.53 -27.22 -21.39
N ASP A 39 4.14 -27.97 -20.47
CA ASP A 39 3.93 -29.40 -20.32
C ASP A 39 2.71 -29.69 -19.42
N ASN A 40 1.55 -29.37 -19.96
CA ASN A 40 0.28 -29.41 -19.24
C ASN A 40 -0.14 -30.83 -18.84
N ILE A 41 0.31 -31.83 -19.59
CA ILE A 41 0.05 -33.26 -19.31
C ILE A 41 0.79 -33.66 -18.04
N LEU A 42 2.10 -33.37 -17.94
CA LEU A 42 2.87 -33.67 -16.74
C LEU A 42 2.37 -32.89 -15.52
N LEU A 43 2.02 -31.61 -15.70
CA LEU A 43 1.39 -30.82 -14.64
C LEU A 43 0.13 -31.51 -14.11
N GLU A 44 -0.76 -31.92 -15.00
CA GLU A 44 -2.02 -32.53 -14.62
C GLU A 44 -1.83 -33.90 -13.94
N MET A 45 -0.98 -34.74 -14.53
CA MET A 45 -0.58 -36.04 -13.97
C MET A 45 -0.05 -35.89 -12.55
N TYR A 46 0.79 -34.89 -12.32
CA TYR A 46 1.37 -34.61 -11.01
C TYR A 46 0.32 -34.18 -9.99
N LEU A 47 -0.53 -33.20 -10.34
CA LEU A 47 -1.59 -32.71 -9.44
C LEU A 47 -2.56 -33.83 -9.05
N ASN A 48 -2.90 -34.71 -10.00
CA ASN A 48 -3.76 -35.86 -9.78
C ASN A 48 -3.10 -36.91 -8.88
N TYR A 49 -1.86 -37.31 -9.21
CA TYR A 49 -1.13 -38.37 -8.49
C TYR A 49 -0.86 -37.98 -7.02
N PHE A 50 -0.40 -36.76 -6.78
CA PHE A 50 -0.12 -36.25 -5.44
C PHE A 50 -1.36 -35.74 -4.71
N ASN A 51 -2.52 -35.72 -5.38
CA ASN A 51 -3.78 -35.25 -4.82
C ASN A 51 -3.64 -33.87 -4.16
N ILE A 52 -2.94 -32.95 -4.83
CA ILE A 52 -2.67 -31.61 -4.31
C ILE A 52 -3.99 -30.86 -4.22
N LYS A 53 -4.41 -30.51 -3.00
CA LYS A 53 -5.75 -29.99 -2.72
C LYS A 53 -5.82 -28.46 -2.76
N ASN A 54 -4.74 -27.79 -2.37
CA ASN A 54 -4.67 -26.34 -2.27
C ASN A 54 -3.57 -25.86 -3.21
N ILE A 55 -3.98 -25.40 -4.38
CA ILE A 55 -3.07 -24.85 -5.37
C ILE A 55 -2.54 -23.52 -4.83
N ARG A 56 -1.22 -23.35 -4.86
CA ARG A 56 -0.58 -22.13 -4.38
C ARG A 56 -0.82 -20.98 -5.36
N ARG A 57 -0.97 -19.76 -4.82
CA ARG A 57 -1.22 -18.54 -5.60
C ARG A 57 -0.14 -18.27 -6.66
N GLU A 58 1.09 -18.61 -6.34
CA GLU A 58 2.27 -18.43 -7.20
C GLU A 58 2.17 -19.24 -8.51
N TYR A 59 1.47 -20.37 -8.50
CA TYR A 59 1.26 -21.17 -9.71
C TYR A 59 0.30 -20.49 -10.68
N TYR A 60 -0.75 -19.82 -10.17
CA TYR A 60 -1.63 -18.99 -10.99
C TYR A 60 -0.86 -17.82 -11.60
N TYR A 61 -0.03 -17.15 -10.80
CA TYR A 61 0.85 -16.08 -11.27
C TYR A 61 1.74 -16.54 -12.41
N MET A 62 2.46 -17.65 -12.22
CA MET A 62 3.32 -18.23 -13.25
C MET A 62 2.54 -18.59 -14.52
N ALA A 63 1.35 -19.17 -14.40
CA ALA A 63 0.53 -19.56 -15.56
C ALA A 63 0.06 -18.34 -16.38
N ILE A 64 -0.30 -17.27 -15.69
CA ILE A 64 -0.71 -15.99 -16.29
C ILE A 64 0.49 -15.32 -16.97
N GLU A 65 1.61 -15.15 -16.25
CA GLU A 65 2.85 -14.54 -16.75
C GLU A 65 3.36 -15.24 -18.02
N LYS A 66 3.34 -16.58 -18.05
CA LYS A 66 3.80 -17.41 -19.19
C LYS A 66 2.74 -17.59 -20.28
N ARG A 67 1.59 -16.95 -20.12
CA ARG A 67 0.45 -17.03 -21.05
C ARG A 67 0.01 -18.48 -21.31
N ASN A 68 0.09 -19.35 -20.31
CA ASN A 68 -0.26 -20.77 -20.38
C ASN A 68 -1.67 -21.02 -19.83
N ILE A 69 -2.66 -20.89 -20.71
CA ILE A 69 -4.09 -20.94 -20.38
C ILE A 69 -4.51 -22.34 -19.93
N ASP A 70 -3.92 -23.38 -20.52
CA ASP A 70 -4.28 -24.75 -20.21
C ASP A 70 -3.80 -25.11 -18.80
N ALA A 71 -2.58 -24.71 -18.42
CA ALA A 71 -2.12 -24.80 -17.05
C ALA A 71 -3.05 -24.05 -16.09
N LEU A 72 -3.50 -22.85 -16.47
CA LEU A 72 -4.43 -22.07 -15.66
C LEU A 72 -5.76 -22.82 -15.40
N ILE A 73 -6.33 -23.44 -16.43
CA ILE A 73 -7.56 -24.25 -16.34
C ILE A 73 -7.32 -25.53 -15.51
N ILE A 74 -6.17 -26.19 -15.71
CA ILE A 74 -5.77 -27.37 -14.92
C ILE A 74 -5.67 -27.00 -13.44
N LEU A 75 -4.90 -25.96 -13.11
CA LEU A 75 -4.75 -25.47 -11.74
C LEU A 75 -6.11 -25.13 -11.11
N TYR A 76 -6.97 -24.38 -11.79
CA TYR A 76 -8.34 -24.09 -11.34
C TYR A 76 -9.19 -25.36 -11.14
N GLY A 77 -9.06 -26.36 -12.01
CA GLY A 77 -9.80 -27.61 -11.95
C GLY A 77 -9.42 -28.50 -10.76
N TYR A 78 -8.18 -28.44 -10.28
CA TYR A 78 -7.67 -29.23 -9.16
C TYR A 78 -7.71 -28.47 -7.81
N ASP A 79 -7.86 -27.15 -7.81
CA ASP A 79 -7.99 -26.37 -6.57
C ASP A 79 -9.32 -26.64 -5.85
N ARG A 80 -9.23 -27.04 -4.58
CA ARG A 80 -10.40 -27.36 -3.73
C ARG A 80 -10.91 -26.17 -2.92
N ARG A 81 -10.27 -25.01 -2.98
CA ARG A 81 -10.81 -23.77 -2.41
C ARG A 81 -12.14 -23.42 -3.10
N PRO A 82 -13.00 -22.59 -2.48
CA PRO A 82 -14.23 -22.12 -3.12
C PRO A 82 -13.91 -21.49 -4.49
N LYS A 83 -14.64 -21.91 -5.53
CA LYS A 83 -14.32 -21.53 -6.92
C LYS A 83 -14.35 -20.03 -7.15
N GLU A 84 -15.30 -19.34 -6.53
CA GLU A 84 -15.39 -17.87 -6.55
C GLU A 84 -14.12 -17.23 -5.98
N THR A 85 -13.59 -17.73 -4.86
CA THR A 85 -12.32 -17.25 -4.29
C THR A 85 -11.14 -17.43 -5.23
N VAL A 86 -11.04 -18.58 -5.92
CA VAL A 86 -9.96 -18.85 -6.88
C VAL A 86 -10.09 -17.95 -8.11
N LEU A 87 -11.31 -17.76 -8.63
CA LEU A 87 -11.58 -16.89 -9.76
C LEU A 87 -11.25 -15.42 -9.45
N GLU A 88 -11.59 -14.93 -8.26
CA GLU A 88 -11.19 -13.59 -7.80
C GLU A 88 -9.67 -13.47 -7.69
N GLU A 89 -8.98 -14.48 -7.15
CA GLU A 89 -7.52 -14.48 -7.07
C GLU A 89 -6.86 -14.44 -8.47
N MET A 90 -7.34 -15.26 -9.41
CA MET A 90 -6.90 -15.25 -10.80
C MET A 90 -7.15 -13.91 -11.47
N PHE A 91 -8.33 -13.32 -11.24
CA PHE A 91 -8.72 -12.03 -11.79
C PHE A 91 -7.82 -10.91 -11.26
N ASN A 92 -7.55 -10.89 -9.96
CA ASN A 92 -6.67 -9.91 -9.33
C ASN A 92 -5.20 -10.02 -9.80
N ILE A 93 -4.76 -11.21 -10.21
CA ILE A 93 -3.44 -11.38 -10.86
C ILE A 93 -3.48 -10.80 -12.28
N LEU A 94 -4.54 -11.11 -13.03
CA LEU A 94 -4.71 -10.64 -14.40
C LEU A 94 -4.85 -9.12 -14.49
N ASP A 95 -5.62 -8.49 -13.59
CA ASP A 95 -5.84 -7.04 -13.55
C ASP A 95 -4.52 -6.26 -13.37
N LYS A 96 -3.58 -6.82 -12.60
CA LYS A 96 -2.24 -6.23 -12.40
C LYS A 96 -1.37 -6.26 -13.65
N GLU A 97 -1.52 -7.28 -14.51
CA GLU A 97 -0.82 -7.37 -15.80
C GLU A 97 -1.59 -6.69 -16.95
N PHE A 98 -2.88 -6.38 -16.75
CA PHE A 98 -3.80 -5.91 -17.78
C PHE A 98 -3.58 -4.46 -18.23
N GLN A 99 -2.71 -3.70 -17.56
CA GLN A 99 -2.40 -2.35 -18.01
C GLN A 99 -1.71 -2.31 -19.39
N GLU A 100 -1.24 -3.45 -19.93
CA GLU A 100 -0.44 -3.44 -21.16
C GLU A 100 -0.82 -4.43 -22.31
N ASP A 101 -1.73 -5.42 -22.21
CA ASP A 101 -1.85 -6.37 -23.35
C ASP A 101 -3.17 -7.17 -23.58
N LYS A 102 -3.33 -7.64 -24.83
CA LYS A 102 -4.46 -8.39 -25.45
C LYS A 102 -4.63 -9.84 -24.96
N PHE A 103 -3.98 -10.23 -23.85
CA PHE A 103 -3.89 -11.63 -23.41
C PHE A 103 -5.26 -12.31 -23.24
N TYR A 104 -6.22 -11.59 -22.66
CA TYR A 104 -7.58 -12.09 -22.45
C TYR A 104 -8.31 -12.45 -23.74
N TYR A 105 -8.17 -11.63 -24.79
CA TYR A 105 -8.74 -11.95 -26.09
C TYR A 105 -8.09 -13.21 -26.68
N GLY A 106 -6.84 -13.51 -26.36
CA GLY A 106 -6.18 -14.78 -26.69
C GLY A 106 -6.78 -15.99 -25.96
N VAL A 107 -7.21 -15.83 -24.71
CA VAL A 107 -7.95 -16.86 -23.94
C VAL A 107 -9.29 -17.17 -24.61
N LEU A 108 -9.99 -16.14 -25.07
CA LEU A 108 -11.32 -16.27 -25.66
C LEU A 108 -11.31 -16.68 -27.15
N GLN A 109 -10.34 -16.22 -27.94
CA GLN A 109 -10.35 -16.37 -29.41
C GLN A 109 -9.68 -17.67 -29.92
N LYS A 110 -8.87 -18.36 -29.12
CA LYS A 110 -8.28 -19.67 -29.50
C LYS A 110 -9.29 -20.84 -29.49
N GLN A 111 -10.52 -20.60 -29.94
CA GLN A 111 -11.56 -21.64 -30.06
C GLN A 111 -11.36 -22.54 -31.29
N GLN A 112 -10.62 -22.10 -32.33
CA GLN A 112 -10.67 -22.77 -33.63
C GLN A 112 -9.62 -23.88 -33.88
N ASN A 113 -8.53 -23.97 -33.10
CA ASN A 113 -7.47 -24.99 -33.34
C ASN A 113 -7.36 -26.07 -32.24
N TYR A 114 -8.38 -26.22 -31.39
CA TYR A 114 -8.29 -27.10 -30.21
C TYR A 114 -8.65 -28.58 -30.50
N GLU A 115 -9.17 -28.87 -31.70
CA GLU A 115 -9.47 -30.25 -32.14
C GLU A 115 -8.22 -31.12 -32.30
N GLU A 116 -7.01 -30.55 -32.39
CA GLU A 116 -5.76 -31.28 -32.61
C GLU A 116 -4.98 -31.63 -31.31
N LEU A 117 -5.19 -30.90 -30.21
CA LEU A 117 -4.60 -31.19 -28.88
C LEU A 117 -5.37 -32.27 -28.09
N LYS A 118 -6.31 -32.93 -28.77
CA LYS A 118 -7.50 -33.60 -28.24
C LYS A 118 -7.26 -34.97 -27.58
N ASN A 119 -6.04 -35.52 -27.62
CA ASN A 119 -5.78 -36.90 -27.21
C ASN A 119 -4.91 -37.06 -25.96
N ASP A 120 -4.28 -36.00 -25.43
CA ASP A 120 -3.18 -36.19 -24.48
C ASP A 120 -3.45 -35.72 -23.04
N LEU A 121 -4.53 -34.97 -22.77
CA LEU A 121 -4.88 -34.54 -21.41
C LEU A 121 -5.67 -35.61 -20.66
N ILE A 122 -5.52 -35.66 -19.32
CA ILE A 122 -6.17 -36.64 -18.44
C ILE A 122 -7.52 -36.10 -17.92
N ILE A 123 -7.70 -34.78 -17.82
CA ILE A 123 -8.97 -34.16 -17.45
C ILE A 123 -9.99 -34.59 -18.51
N ASP A 124 -11.12 -35.10 -18.03
CA ASP A 124 -12.30 -35.35 -18.86
C ASP A 124 -12.62 -34.10 -19.70
N LYS A 125 -12.71 -34.29 -21.02
CA LYS A 125 -13.01 -33.25 -21.99
C LYS A 125 -14.24 -32.44 -21.60
N GLU A 126 -15.29 -33.08 -21.08
CA GLU A 126 -16.51 -32.38 -20.67
C GLU A 126 -16.24 -31.47 -19.46
N LYS A 127 -15.44 -31.96 -18.50
CA LYS A 127 -14.98 -31.18 -17.35
C LYS A 127 -14.12 -29.98 -17.79
N TYR A 128 -13.18 -30.16 -18.71
CA TYR A 128 -12.35 -29.07 -19.23
C TYR A 128 -13.18 -27.96 -19.88
N VAL A 129 -14.13 -28.33 -20.74
CA VAL A 129 -15.04 -27.39 -21.40
C VAL A 129 -15.89 -26.63 -20.38
N THR A 130 -16.37 -27.32 -19.35
CA THR A 130 -17.15 -26.72 -18.27
C THR A 130 -16.33 -25.69 -17.48
N LEU A 131 -15.12 -26.06 -17.03
CA LEU A 131 -14.21 -25.16 -16.30
C LEU A 131 -13.85 -23.93 -17.14
N LYS A 132 -13.56 -24.13 -18.43
CA LYS A 132 -13.26 -23.03 -19.35
C LYS A 132 -14.44 -22.08 -19.50
N LYS A 133 -15.67 -22.61 -19.59
CA LYS A 133 -16.89 -21.80 -19.67
C LYS A 133 -17.10 -20.99 -18.40
N GLU A 134 -16.95 -21.60 -17.22
CA GLU A 134 -17.05 -20.91 -15.92
C GLU A 134 -16.06 -19.75 -15.80
N ILE A 135 -14.78 -20.00 -16.10
CA ILE A 135 -13.74 -18.95 -16.10
C ILE A 135 -14.14 -17.86 -17.09
N LYS A 136 -14.53 -18.22 -18.32
CA LYS A 136 -14.93 -17.22 -19.32
C LYS A 136 -16.08 -16.34 -18.83
N GLU A 137 -17.17 -16.93 -18.37
CA GLU A 137 -18.36 -16.20 -17.91
C GLU A 137 -18.04 -15.29 -16.72
N PHE A 138 -17.25 -15.77 -15.75
CA PHE A 138 -16.79 -14.96 -14.63
C PHE A 138 -16.04 -13.71 -15.10
N PHE A 139 -15.05 -13.89 -15.98
CA PHE A 139 -14.23 -12.79 -16.47
C PHE A 139 -15.02 -11.84 -17.38
N GLU A 140 -15.91 -12.33 -18.25
CA GLU A 140 -16.74 -11.48 -19.09
C GLU A 140 -17.66 -10.59 -18.23
N ASN A 141 -18.24 -11.16 -17.16
CA ASN A 141 -19.05 -10.41 -16.21
C ASN A 141 -18.22 -9.34 -15.47
N LYS A 142 -17.03 -9.70 -14.98
CA LYS A 142 -16.12 -8.76 -14.30
C LYS A 142 -15.61 -7.66 -15.23
N ILE A 143 -15.20 -7.99 -16.45
CA ILE A 143 -14.75 -7.02 -17.46
C ILE A 143 -15.90 -6.11 -17.88
N SER A 144 -17.11 -6.64 -18.08
CA SER A 144 -18.29 -5.83 -18.32
C SER A 144 -18.50 -4.82 -17.20
N PHE A 145 -18.33 -5.24 -15.95
CA PHE A 145 -18.40 -4.36 -14.78
C PHE A 145 -17.26 -3.32 -14.75
N ILE A 146 -16.01 -3.72 -15.01
CA ILE A 146 -14.87 -2.79 -15.12
C ILE A 146 -15.09 -1.79 -16.25
N ASN A 147 -15.54 -2.22 -17.42
CA ASN A 147 -15.82 -1.33 -18.55
C ASN A 147 -16.95 -0.35 -18.22
N LYS A 148 -17.97 -0.79 -17.48
CA LYS A 148 -18.98 0.13 -16.91
C LYS A 148 -18.31 1.18 -16.02
N LYS A 149 -17.36 0.79 -15.16
CA LYS A 149 -16.57 1.71 -14.32
C LYS A 149 -15.69 2.66 -15.13
N ILE A 150 -14.92 2.15 -16.09
CA ILE A 150 -14.06 2.95 -16.95
C ILE A 150 -14.92 3.97 -17.70
N ASN A 151 -15.97 3.54 -18.40
CA ASN A 151 -16.84 4.47 -19.13
C ASN A 151 -17.47 5.50 -18.19
N PHE A 152 -17.92 5.09 -17.01
CA PHE A 152 -18.37 6.01 -15.96
C PHE A 152 -17.30 7.05 -15.59
N THR A 153 -16.03 6.65 -15.43
CA THR A 153 -14.95 7.59 -15.09
C THR A 153 -14.70 8.67 -16.15
N TRP A 154 -14.90 8.34 -17.44
CA TRP A 154 -14.67 9.24 -18.57
C TRP A 154 -15.90 10.10 -18.91
N GLU A 155 -17.10 9.54 -18.79
CA GLU A 155 -18.34 10.15 -19.31
C GLU A 155 -19.03 11.11 -18.32
N ILE A 156 -18.70 11.06 -17.03
CA ILE A 156 -19.35 11.96 -16.07
C ILE A 156 -18.84 13.38 -16.27
N SER A 157 -19.72 14.18 -16.85
CA SER A 157 -19.67 15.64 -16.75
C SER A 157 -19.86 16.06 -15.29
N ASN A 158 -19.42 17.27 -14.94
CA ASN A 158 -19.69 17.84 -13.62
C ASN A 158 -21.16 18.28 -13.44
N ASN A 159 -22.11 17.59 -14.09
CA ASN A 159 -23.54 17.88 -14.08
C ASN A 159 -24.32 16.78 -13.35
N LEU A 160 -25.08 17.16 -12.32
CA LEU A 160 -25.86 16.25 -11.49
C LEU A 160 -26.98 15.52 -12.25
N ASP A 161 -27.62 16.17 -13.22
CA ASP A 161 -28.74 15.58 -13.97
C ASP A 161 -28.26 14.50 -14.92
N GLU A 162 -27.13 14.71 -15.59
CA GLU A 162 -26.47 13.69 -16.41
C GLU A 162 -26.01 12.50 -15.56
N PHE A 163 -25.45 12.77 -14.38
CA PHE A 163 -25.08 11.72 -13.42
C PHE A 163 -26.29 10.87 -13.01
N LYS A 164 -27.40 11.51 -12.60
CA LYS A 164 -28.65 10.80 -12.24
C LYS A 164 -29.21 10.00 -13.41
N LYS A 165 -29.21 10.59 -14.60
CA LYS A 165 -29.69 9.95 -15.83
C LYS A 165 -28.88 8.68 -16.14
N TYR A 166 -27.55 8.72 -16.00
CA TYR A 166 -26.69 7.55 -16.23
C TYR A 166 -27.11 6.32 -15.41
N PHE A 167 -27.33 6.49 -14.11
CA PHE A 167 -27.75 5.38 -13.23
C PHE A 167 -29.17 4.90 -13.55
N LYS A 168 -30.07 5.85 -13.82
CA LYS A 168 -31.47 5.55 -14.13
C LYS A 168 -31.60 4.76 -15.44
N ASP A 169 -30.98 5.23 -16.51
CA ASP A 169 -31.10 4.64 -17.86
C ASP A 169 -30.49 3.24 -17.94
N ARG A 170 -29.56 2.91 -17.03
CA ARG A 170 -28.90 1.60 -16.97
C ARG A 170 -29.43 0.69 -15.87
N GLU A 171 -30.41 1.14 -15.09
CA GLU A 171 -30.98 0.42 -13.95
C GLU A 171 -29.92 -0.05 -12.94
N ILE A 172 -28.83 0.72 -12.77
CA ILE A 172 -27.72 0.39 -11.87
C ILE A 172 -28.00 1.02 -10.51
N LYS A 173 -27.95 0.23 -9.43
CA LYS A 173 -27.94 0.81 -8.07
C LYS A 173 -26.54 1.31 -7.73
N LEU A 174 -26.50 2.44 -7.04
CA LEU A 174 -25.23 3.11 -6.71
C LEU A 174 -24.29 2.26 -5.87
N ASN A 175 -24.83 1.47 -4.93
CA ASN A 175 -24.06 0.57 -4.07
C ASN A 175 -23.54 -0.67 -4.81
N GLU A 176 -24.23 -1.13 -5.86
CA GLU A 176 -23.76 -2.22 -6.73
C GLU A 176 -22.53 -1.80 -7.55
N PHE A 177 -22.21 -0.49 -7.58
CA PHE A 177 -21.03 0.04 -8.23
C PHE A 177 -19.75 -0.09 -7.38
N ASN A 178 -19.89 -0.31 -6.08
CA ASN A 178 -18.76 -0.46 -5.17
C ASN A 178 -18.23 -1.90 -5.17
N ASP A 179 -16.93 -2.04 -5.00
CA ASP A 179 -16.26 -3.32 -4.73
C ASP A 179 -15.12 -3.09 -3.71
N PRO A 180 -14.39 -4.14 -3.27
CA PRO A 180 -13.34 -3.99 -2.27
C PRO A 180 -12.21 -3.01 -2.62
N TYR A 181 -12.02 -2.70 -3.90
CA TYR A 181 -10.93 -1.86 -4.42
C TYR A 181 -11.42 -0.54 -5.03
N PHE A 182 -12.73 -0.37 -5.20
CA PHE A 182 -13.33 0.81 -5.80
C PHE A 182 -14.60 1.22 -5.05
N ASP A 183 -14.64 2.46 -4.61
CA ASP A 183 -15.83 3.09 -4.05
C ASP A 183 -16.13 4.38 -4.83
N ILE A 184 -17.38 4.53 -5.27
CA ILE A 184 -17.82 5.65 -6.10
C ILE A 184 -17.71 6.99 -5.36
N LEU A 185 -18.03 7.02 -4.06
CA LEU A 185 -17.96 8.24 -3.26
C LEU A 185 -16.50 8.70 -3.11
N ILE A 186 -15.60 7.79 -2.74
CA ILE A 186 -14.15 8.05 -2.67
C ILE A 186 -13.64 8.53 -4.03
N TYR A 187 -13.99 7.85 -5.13
CA TYR A 187 -13.57 8.22 -6.47
C TYR A 187 -14.00 9.65 -6.84
N LEU A 188 -15.27 10.02 -6.60
CA LEU A 188 -15.81 11.34 -6.92
C LEU A 188 -15.10 12.46 -6.12
N ILE A 189 -14.79 12.19 -4.85
CA ILE A 189 -14.03 13.10 -4.00
C ILE A 189 -12.60 13.27 -4.54
N GLU A 190 -11.91 12.17 -4.84
CA GLU A 190 -10.52 12.19 -5.28
C GLU A 190 -10.31 12.91 -6.62
N ARG A 191 -11.31 12.79 -7.51
CA ARG A 191 -11.35 13.46 -8.83
C ARG A 191 -11.91 14.87 -8.77
N ASN A 192 -12.12 15.42 -7.57
CA ASN A 192 -12.60 16.78 -7.37
C ASN A 192 -13.89 17.09 -8.16
N ARG A 193 -14.84 16.15 -8.20
CA ARG A 193 -16.14 16.35 -8.87
C ARG A 193 -16.98 17.40 -8.14
N CYS A 194 -18.01 17.96 -8.77
CA CYS A 194 -18.84 18.98 -8.12
C CYS A 194 -19.50 18.46 -6.82
N ASN A 195 -19.69 19.36 -5.86
CA ASN A 195 -20.14 18.97 -4.51
C ASN A 195 -21.57 18.43 -4.54
N GLU A 196 -22.41 18.91 -5.45
CA GLU A 196 -23.80 18.47 -5.62
C GLU A 196 -23.89 16.99 -6.00
N ILE A 197 -22.97 16.48 -6.83
CA ILE A 197 -22.90 15.05 -7.15
C ILE A 197 -22.47 14.25 -5.91
N ILE A 198 -21.47 14.73 -5.19
CA ILE A 198 -20.95 14.04 -3.99
C ILE A 198 -22.03 13.98 -2.90
N GLU A 199 -22.72 15.09 -2.66
CA GLU A 199 -23.85 15.20 -1.72
C GLU A 199 -24.99 14.26 -2.11
N TYR A 200 -25.33 14.18 -3.40
CA TYR A 200 -26.31 13.22 -3.90
C TYR A 200 -25.91 11.77 -3.59
N VAL A 201 -24.65 11.40 -3.80
CA VAL A 201 -24.15 10.05 -3.48
C VAL A 201 -24.21 9.77 -1.98
N ILE A 202 -23.83 10.73 -1.13
CA ILE A 202 -23.95 10.63 0.34
C ILE A 202 -25.41 10.42 0.76
N ASP A 203 -26.34 11.17 0.16
CA ASP A 203 -27.78 11.03 0.44
C ASP A 203 -28.30 9.65 0.04
N GLN A 204 -27.88 9.12 -1.11
CA GLN A 204 -28.22 7.76 -1.53
C GLN A 204 -27.65 6.71 -0.57
N TYR A 205 -26.43 6.89 -0.07
CA TYR A 205 -25.84 5.97 0.91
C TYR A 205 -26.64 5.97 2.22
N ARG A 206 -27.00 7.16 2.72
CA ARG A 206 -27.83 7.31 3.92
C ARG A 206 -29.20 6.63 3.76
N GLN A 207 -29.86 6.82 2.61
CA GLN A 207 -31.14 6.16 2.32
C GLN A 207 -31.06 4.64 2.33
N ASN A 208 -29.88 4.09 2.02
CA ASN A 208 -29.60 2.65 2.06
C ASN A 208 -28.95 2.19 3.39
N ASN A 209 -28.92 3.05 4.42
CA ASN A 209 -28.31 2.80 5.73
C ASN A 209 -26.85 2.34 5.66
N ILE A 210 -26.09 2.85 4.69
CA ILE A 210 -24.65 2.59 4.57
C ILE A 210 -23.92 3.53 5.54
N ASP A 211 -23.10 2.96 6.44
CA ASP A 211 -22.24 3.76 7.30
C ASP A 211 -21.08 4.41 6.53
N PHE A 212 -20.50 5.48 7.06
CA PHE A 212 -19.33 6.15 6.47
C PHE A 212 -18.01 5.77 7.16
N ASN A 213 -18.03 4.68 7.93
CA ASN A 213 -16.91 4.12 8.69
C ASN A 213 -16.42 2.84 7.99
N TYR A 214 -16.18 2.97 6.69
CA TYR A 214 -15.61 1.93 5.84
C TYR A 214 -14.34 2.44 5.16
N TYR A 215 -13.61 1.51 4.56
CA TYR A 215 -12.42 1.83 3.80
C TYR A 215 -12.31 0.99 2.52
N ILE A 216 -11.54 1.51 1.57
CA ILE A 216 -10.95 0.70 0.50
C ILE A 216 -9.47 0.51 0.78
N GLU A 217 -8.98 -0.70 0.53
CA GLU A 217 -7.55 -1.00 0.61
C GLU A 217 -6.85 -0.35 -0.59
N TYR A 218 -5.78 0.39 -0.30
CA TYR A 218 -4.94 1.03 -1.30
C TYR A 218 -3.56 0.38 -1.26
N ASP A 219 -3.39 -0.60 -2.13
CA ASP A 219 -2.08 -1.19 -2.42
C ASP A 219 -1.27 -0.19 -3.26
N ARG A 220 -0.19 0.33 -2.69
CA ARG A 220 0.83 1.00 -3.50
C ARG A 220 1.67 -0.06 -4.20
N THR A 221 1.18 -0.57 -5.33
CA THR A 221 1.96 -1.49 -6.18
C THR A 221 3.00 -0.78 -7.05
N ASP A 222 3.25 0.53 -6.86
CA ASP A 222 4.37 1.22 -7.52
C ASP A 222 5.64 0.38 -7.32
N ALA A 223 6.13 -0.17 -8.43
CA ALA A 223 6.86 -1.43 -8.51
C ALA A 223 8.31 -1.43 -8.00
N SER A 224 8.68 -0.69 -6.95
CA SER A 224 10.11 -0.45 -6.70
C SER A 224 10.59 -0.36 -5.25
N VAL A 225 9.90 -0.94 -4.26
CA VAL A 225 10.51 -1.14 -2.93
C VAL A 225 10.72 -2.63 -2.67
N TYR A 226 11.55 -3.25 -3.50
CA TYR A 226 12.27 -4.44 -3.08
C TYR A 226 13.32 -3.97 -2.06
N ASN A 227 13.15 -4.34 -0.80
CA ASN A 227 14.24 -4.23 0.17
C ASN A 227 15.38 -5.19 -0.24
N TYR A 228 16.60 -4.89 0.20
CA TYR A 228 17.85 -5.63 -0.08
C TYR A 228 17.79 -7.15 0.23
N HIS A 229 16.70 -7.64 0.82
CA HIS A 229 16.44 -9.03 1.18
C HIS A 229 15.31 -9.71 0.39
N ASN A 230 14.81 -9.13 -0.72
CA ASN A 230 13.72 -9.70 -1.52
C ASN A 230 12.41 -9.99 -0.76
N GLN A 231 12.26 -9.49 0.48
CA GLN A 231 10.99 -9.57 1.20
C GLN A 231 10.12 -8.38 0.81
N LYS A 232 9.01 -8.68 0.14
CA LYS A 232 7.99 -7.71 -0.27
C LYS A 232 7.23 -7.22 0.97
N TYR A 233 7.72 -6.15 1.59
CA TYR A 233 6.90 -5.39 2.54
C TYR A 233 5.90 -4.57 1.73
N ILE A 234 4.68 -5.09 1.61
CA ILE A 234 3.56 -4.31 1.07
C ILE A 234 3.10 -3.40 2.22
N GLU A 235 3.49 -2.14 2.18
CA GLU A 235 2.84 -1.13 3.02
C GLU A 235 1.41 -0.96 2.50
N THR A 236 0.45 -1.49 3.26
CA THR A 236 -0.97 -1.34 2.95
C THR A 236 -1.50 -0.07 3.61
N TYR A 237 -2.18 0.73 2.80
CA TYR A 237 -2.83 1.95 3.23
C TYR A 237 -4.33 1.79 3.10
N TYR A 238 -5.10 2.53 3.89
CA TYR A 238 -6.54 2.57 3.74
C TYR A 238 -7.04 3.98 3.44
N LYS A 239 -8.08 4.06 2.63
CA LYS A 239 -8.79 5.30 2.31
C LYS A 239 -10.20 5.23 2.85
N THR A 240 -10.64 6.27 3.54
CA THR A 240 -12.05 6.48 3.88
C THR A 240 -12.59 7.68 3.12
N PRO A 241 -13.91 7.78 2.91
CA PRO A 241 -14.51 8.98 2.29
C PRO A 241 -14.08 10.26 3.00
N LEU A 242 -14.06 10.24 4.34
CA LEU A 242 -13.70 11.40 5.16
C LEU A 242 -12.23 11.80 4.97
N ILE A 243 -11.30 10.84 5.03
CA ILE A 243 -9.87 11.12 4.81
C ILE A 243 -9.65 11.68 3.40
N CYS A 244 -10.28 11.11 2.38
CA CYS A 244 -10.19 11.61 1.01
C CYS A 244 -10.73 13.03 0.88
N ALA A 245 -11.84 13.37 1.56
CA ALA A 245 -12.41 14.72 1.53
C ALA A 245 -11.45 15.75 2.14
N ILE A 246 -10.82 15.42 3.28
CA ILE A 246 -9.84 16.28 3.95
C ILE A 246 -8.60 16.47 3.06
N ILE A 247 -8.04 15.39 2.52
CA ILE A 247 -6.86 15.45 1.62
C ILE A 247 -7.15 16.30 0.38
N LYS A 248 -8.39 16.32 -0.10
CA LYS A 248 -8.81 17.13 -1.25
C LYS A 248 -9.30 18.53 -0.87
N GLU A 249 -9.11 18.93 0.39
CA GLU A 249 -9.54 20.22 0.96
C GLU A 249 -11.03 20.50 0.75
N LYS A 250 -11.83 19.44 0.62
CA LYS A 250 -13.28 19.51 0.52
C LYS A 250 -13.91 19.53 1.91
N PHE A 251 -13.57 20.55 2.69
CA PHE A 251 -13.99 20.63 4.09
C PHE A 251 -15.50 20.63 4.25
N SER A 252 -16.27 21.25 3.34
CA SER A 252 -17.74 21.18 3.35
C SER A 252 -18.27 19.75 3.21
N ILE A 253 -17.65 18.93 2.37
CA ILE A 253 -18.00 17.51 2.21
C ILE A 253 -17.56 16.73 3.45
N ALA A 254 -16.38 17.02 4.00
CA ALA A 254 -15.90 16.40 5.22
C ALA A 254 -16.84 16.67 6.41
N ASP A 255 -17.34 17.90 6.55
CA ASP A 255 -18.33 18.29 7.56
C ASP A 255 -19.65 17.51 7.37
N ILE A 256 -20.12 17.36 6.12
CA ILE A 256 -21.31 16.56 5.80
C ILE A 256 -21.08 15.09 6.18
N LEU A 257 -19.92 14.52 5.89
CA LEU A 257 -19.60 13.14 6.26
C LEU A 257 -19.58 12.95 7.79
N ILE A 258 -18.92 13.85 8.53
CA ILE A 258 -18.90 13.82 10.01
C ILE A 258 -20.32 13.95 10.58
N LYS A 259 -21.13 14.87 10.05
CA LYS A 259 -22.54 15.03 10.46
C LYS A 259 -23.37 13.77 10.23
N ASN A 260 -23.00 12.95 9.24
CA ASN A 260 -23.63 11.65 8.97
C ASN A 260 -22.91 10.47 9.63
N GLY A 261 -22.04 10.71 10.64
CA GLY A 261 -21.47 9.68 11.49
C GLY A 261 -20.10 9.14 11.04
N ALA A 262 -19.46 9.74 10.05
CA ALA A 262 -18.07 9.41 9.72
C ALA A 262 -17.14 9.76 10.89
N ASN A 263 -16.33 8.81 11.32
CA ASN A 263 -15.41 8.94 12.43
C ASN A 263 -14.02 9.36 11.91
N ILE A 264 -13.55 10.55 12.31
CA ILE A 264 -12.20 11.02 11.98
C ILE A 264 -11.10 10.13 12.56
N ASN A 265 -11.42 9.40 13.64
CA ASN A 265 -10.55 8.45 14.33
C ASN A 265 -10.80 7.01 13.87
N TYR A 266 -11.46 6.80 12.73
CA TYR A 266 -11.59 5.47 12.15
C TYR A 266 -10.21 4.85 11.94
N LYS A 267 -10.06 3.59 12.36
CA LYS A 267 -8.78 2.86 12.31
C LYS A 267 -9.04 1.51 11.64
N VAL A 268 -8.10 1.13 10.80
CA VAL A 268 -8.01 -0.22 10.24
C VAL A 268 -6.79 -0.87 10.85
N ASP A 269 -6.99 -2.06 11.44
CA ASP A 269 -5.90 -2.78 12.10
C ASP A 269 -4.75 -3.00 11.11
N THR A 270 -3.53 -2.81 11.60
CA THR A 270 -2.27 -2.98 10.84
C THR A 270 -2.05 -2.03 9.66
N MET A 271 -3.03 -1.22 9.27
CA MET A 271 -2.92 -0.30 8.13
C MET A 271 -2.73 1.16 8.55
N GLU A 272 -1.99 1.89 7.71
CA GLU A 272 -1.78 3.32 7.88
C GLU A 272 -2.82 4.12 7.07
N PRO A 273 -3.36 5.24 7.60
CA PRO A 273 -4.26 6.08 6.84
C PRO A 273 -3.55 6.67 5.63
N PHE A 274 -4.26 6.72 4.49
CA PHE A 274 -3.70 7.14 3.20
C PHE A 274 -3.02 8.53 3.21
N PHE A 275 -3.44 9.45 4.09
CA PHE A 275 -2.83 10.78 4.16
C PHE A 275 -1.32 10.73 4.46
N ILE A 276 -0.82 9.72 5.17
CA ILE A 276 0.60 9.59 5.52
C ILE A 276 1.49 9.57 4.27
N ASN A 277 1.00 8.95 3.19
CA ASN A 277 1.71 8.85 1.92
C ASN A 277 1.33 9.95 0.91
N PHE A 278 0.49 10.91 1.31
CA PHE A 278 0.05 11.97 0.41
C PHE A 278 1.09 13.10 0.35
N LYS A 279 1.72 13.28 -0.82
CA LYS A 279 2.87 14.18 -1.04
C LYS A 279 2.65 15.65 -0.70
N HIS A 280 1.42 16.09 -0.55
CA HIS A 280 1.08 17.50 -0.38
C HIS A 280 0.12 17.69 0.79
N GLY A 281 0.68 17.99 1.96
CA GLY A 281 -0.09 18.42 3.12
C GLY A 281 -0.21 19.94 3.17
N SER A 282 -1.37 20.46 3.55
CA SER A 282 -1.58 21.90 3.78
C SER A 282 -1.86 22.20 5.24
N LYS A 283 -1.64 23.46 5.63
CA LYS A 283 -1.98 23.95 6.97
C LYS A 283 -3.46 23.74 7.30
N GLN A 284 -4.32 23.92 6.30
CA GLN A 284 -5.77 23.80 6.46
C GLN A 284 -6.16 22.36 6.78
N GLN A 285 -5.52 21.37 6.12
CA GLN A 285 -5.74 19.95 6.41
C GLN A 285 -5.31 19.58 7.83
N ILE A 286 -4.12 20.00 8.25
CA ILE A 286 -3.61 19.75 9.61
C ILE A 286 -4.53 20.39 10.65
N ASN A 287 -4.92 21.65 10.44
CA ASN A 287 -5.89 22.34 11.29
C ASN A 287 -7.21 21.60 11.36
N TYR A 288 -7.74 21.15 10.22
CA TYR A 288 -8.99 20.41 10.18
C TYR A 288 -8.94 19.13 11.04
N PHE A 289 -7.84 18.36 10.96
CA PHE A 289 -7.65 17.19 11.83
C PHE A 289 -7.65 17.56 13.32
N MET A 290 -6.99 18.65 13.68
CA MET A 290 -6.93 19.13 15.07
C MET A 290 -8.28 19.63 15.58
N ASP A 291 -8.95 20.47 14.80
CA ASP A 291 -10.24 21.09 15.15
C ASP A 291 -11.32 20.02 15.33
N ASN A 292 -11.22 18.92 14.58
CA ASN A 292 -12.11 17.77 14.69
C ASN A 292 -11.62 16.66 15.64
N LYS A 293 -10.63 16.95 16.52
CA LYS A 293 -10.16 16.06 17.59
C LYS A 293 -9.60 14.72 17.10
N TYR A 294 -8.71 14.75 16.11
CA TYR A 294 -8.02 13.55 15.65
C TYR A 294 -7.07 12.99 16.73
N GLU A 295 -7.30 11.78 17.21
CA GLU A 295 -6.68 11.24 18.44
C GLU A 295 -5.28 10.64 18.22
N ILE A 296 -4.73 10.68 17.01
CA ILE A 296 -3.45 10.03 16.69
C ILE A 296 -2.39 11.05 16.20
N PRO A 297 -1.94 11.98 17.05
CA PRO A 297 -1.01 13.05 16.66
C PRO A 297 0.31 12.54 16.10
N LYS A 298 0.77 11.35 16.54
CA LYS A 298 1.97 10.70 16.00
C LYS A 298 1.88 10.50 14.47
N LYS A 299 0.69 10.15 13.95
CA LYS A 299 0.48 9.97 12.50
C LYS A 299 0.52 11.30 11.75
N LEU A 300 0.02 12.39 12.36
CA LEU A 300 0.13 13.74 11.78
C LEU A 300 1.60 14.20 11.73
N LEU A 301 2.38 13.97 12.80
CA LEU A 301 3.80 14.27 12.78
C LEU A 301 4.57 13.47 11.72
N LYS A 302 4.30 12.16 11.65
CA LYS A 302 4.89 11.26 10.65
C LYS A 302 4.63 11.81 9.25
N TRP A 303 3.40 12.23 8.97
CA TRP A 303 3.02 12.87 7.72
C TRP A 303 3.77 14.18 7.47
N CYS A 304 3.81 15.09 8.46
CA CYS A 304 4.57 16.36 8.34
C CYS A 304 6.02 16.11 7.96
N ILE A 305 6.70 15.22 8.70
CA ILE A 305 8.12 14.94 8.49
C ILE A 305 8.31 14.24 7.14
N GLN A 306 7.58 13.17 6.84
CA GLN A 306 7.72 12.37 5.61
C GLN A 306 7.57 13.18 4.34
N GLN A 307 6.64 14.15 4.34
CA GLN A 307 6.32 14.95 3.16
C GLN A 307 6.99 16.32 3.19
N GLU A 308 7.93 16.52 4.11
CA GLU A 308 8.70 17.76 4.28
C GLU A 308 7.79 19.01 4.30
N LEU A 309 6.69 18.93 5.04
CA LEU A 309 5.77 20.07 5.21
C LEU A 309 6.45 21.24 5.95
N ASP A 310 5.72 22.30 6.27
CA ASP A 310 6.26 23.37 7.10
C ASP A 310 6.58 22.82 8.52
N PRO A 311 7.85 22.91 8.99
CA PRO A 311 8.24 22.49 10.34
C PRO A 311 7.46 23.18 11.46
N SER A 312 6.82 24.33 11.21
CA SER A 312 5.93 25.00 12.16
C SER A 312 4.69 24.15 12.53
N PHE A 313 4.32 23.18 11.69
CA PHE A 313 3.26 22.22 12.03
C PHE A 313 3.64 21.32 13.20
N ILE A 314 4.93 21.05 13.44
CA ILE A 314 5.36 20.32 14.64
C ILE A 314 5.00 21.11 15.90
N ASP A 315 5.31 22.42 15.94
CA ASP A 315 4.94 23.25 17.09
C ASP A 315 3.40 23.26 17.25
N THR A 316 2.66 23.35 16.15
CA THR A 316 1.19 23.41 16.17
C THR A 316 0.58 22.11 16.71
N ILE A 317 1.00 20.95 16.19
CA ILE A 317 0.54 19.63 16.64
C ILE A 317 0.94 19.42 18.10
N TYR A 318 2.19 19.71 18.46
CA TYR A 318 2.67 19.54 19.82
C TYR A 318 1.88 20.38 20.83
N ASN A 319 1.67 21.67 20.52
CA ASN A 319 0.90 22.57 21.39
C ASN A 319 -0.59 22.17 21.48
N ASN A 320 -1.19 21.68 20.39
CA ASN A 320 -2.61 21.31 20.38
C ASN A 320 -2.91 20.01 21.14
N TYR A 321 -2.03 19.01 21.08
CA TYR A 321 -2.31 17.70 21.71
C TYR A 321 -1.68 17.51 23.08
N TYR A 322 -0.54 18.14 23.35
CA TYR A 322 0.25 17.88 24.56
C TYR A 322 0.18 19.04 25.55
N TYR A 323 0.20 20.28 25.07
CA TYR A 323 0.07 21.48 25.91
C TYR A 323 -1.29 22.14 25.77
N ASN A 324 -2.35 21.34 25.60
CA ASN A 324 -3.69 21.90 25.56
C ASN A 324 -4.12 22.43 26.94
N ASN A 325 -5.12 23.31 26.92
CA ASN A 325 -5.63 23.93 28.14
C ASN A 325 -6.06 22.89 29.18
N ASN A 326 -6.59 21.74 28.76
CA ASN A 326 -6.99 20.68 29.69
C ASN A 326 -5.79 20.09 30.43
N PHE A 327 -4.72 19.75 29.72
CA PHE A 327 -3.48 19.25 30.32
C PHE A 327 -2.84 20.29 31.24
N ILE A 328 -2.82 21.56 30.83
CA ILE A 328 -2.32 22.66 31.66
C ILE A 328 -3.17 22.79 32.94
N ILE A 329 -4.49 22.71 32.83
CA ILE A 329 -5.41 22.74 33.98
C ILE A 329 -5.16 21.53 34.90
N GLU A 330 -5.01 20.32 34.35
CA GLU A 330 -4.69 19.11 35.12
C GLU A 330 -3.38 19.27 35.89
N LEU A 331 -2.31 19.76 35.24
CA LEU A 331 -1.04 20.07 35.89
C LEU A 331 -1.19 21.09 37.02
N ILE A 332 -1.95 22.16 36.80
CA ILE A 332 -2.21 23.19 37.81
C ILE A 332 -2.99 22.62 39.01
N LEU A 333 -3.98 21.74 38.76
CA LEU A 333 -4.79 21.12 39.81
C LEU A 333 -3.97 20.17 40.69
N VAL A 334 -3.04 19.42 40.07
CA VAL A 334 -2.05 18.59 40.78
C VAL A 334 -1.13 19.49 41.61
N PHE A 335 -0.57 20.54 41.02
CA PHE A 335 0.36 21.44 41.71
C PHE A 335 -0.29 22.16 42.91
N LYS A 336 -1.55 22.59 42.78
CA LYS A 336 -2.29 23.27 43.87
C LYS A 336 -2.74 22.33 45.00
N GLY A 337 -2.40 21.04 44.94
CA GLY A 337 -2.75 20.06 45.96
C GLY A 337 -4.25 19.79 46.10
N LYS A 338 -5.07 20.28 45.15
CA LYS A 338 -6.53 20.05 45.15
C LYS A 338 -6.87 18.64 44.67
N ASN A 339 -6.02 18.07 43.80
CA ASN A 339 -6.01 16.65 43.48
C ASN A 339 -4.76 16.04 44.12
N LYS A 340 -4.94 15.20 45.15
CA LYS A 340 -3.83 14.41 45.75
C LYS A 340 -3.34 13.28 44.85
N ILE A 341 -3.97 13.09 43.69
CA ILE A 341 -3.56 12.11 42.69
C ILE A 341 -2.45 12.77 41.87
N THR A 342 -1.20 12.44 42.18
CA THR A 342 -0.07 12.72 41.29
C THR A 342 -0.34 12.08 39.94
N LEU A 343 -0.03 12.78 38.84
CA LEU A 343 0.00 12.13 37.52
C LEU A 343 0.88 10.90 37.62
N SER A 344 0.32 9.74 37.26
CA SER A 344 1.11 8.52 37.22
C SER A 344 2.18 8.64 36.14
N ASP A 345 3.31 7.95 36.33
CA ASP A 345 4.33 7.85 35.29
C ASP A 345 3.75 7.31 33.97
N ILE A 346 2.66 6.54 34.03
CA ILE A 346 1.92 6.05 32.85
C ILE A 346 1.27 7.22 32.10
N GLN A 347 0.57 8.11 32.79
CA GLN A 347 -0.05 9.29 32.17
C GLN A 347 0.98 10.24 31.56
N LEU A 348 2.18 10.34 32.13
CA LEU A 348 3.29 11.11 31.55
C LEU A 348 3.94 10.37 30.37
N LYS A 349 4.07 9.03 30.44
CA LYS A 349 4.63 8.20 29.35
C LYS A 349 3.72 8.12 28.14
N GLU A 350 2.39 8.09 28.34
CA GLU A 350 1.39 8.18 27.26
C GLU A 350 1.46 9.52 26.52
N LYS A 351 2.15 10.52 27.09
CA LYS A 351 2.39 11.82 26.48
C LYS A 351 3.72 11.91 25.71
N VAL A 352 4.43 10.81 25.50
CA VAL A 352 5.64 10.79 24.65
C VAL A 352 5.23 10.75 23.18
N LEU A 353 5.31 11.90 22.50
CA LEU A 353 5.03 12.03 21.07
C LEU A 353 6.21 11.58 20.19
N PHE A 354 7.42 11.85 20.66
CA PHE A 354 8.66 11.57 19.95
C PHE A 354 9.24 10.27 20.44
N ASP A 355 9.06 9.24 19.64
CA ASP A 355 9.75 7.97 19.83
C ASP A 355 10.89 7.82 18.83
N ASN A 356 11.61 6.70 18.93
CA ASN A 356 12.69 6.40 18.01
C ASN A 356 12.23 6.40 16.54
N GLU A 357 10.97 6.04 16.24
CA GLU A 357 10.46 6.04 14.86
C GLU A 357 10.43 7.46 14.29
N ILE A 358 9.80 8.41 15.00
CA ILE A 358 9.70 9.81 14.57
C ILE A 358 11.10 10.46 14.47
N CYS A 359 11.98 10.21 15.44
CA CYS A 359 13.33 10.74 15.40
C CYS A 359 14.16 10.15 14.25
N ASN A 360 14.08 8.84 14.03
CA ASN A 360 14.79 8.19 12.91
C ASN A 360 14.28 8.71 11.57
N LEU A 361 12.98 8.93 11.46
CA LEU A 361 12.37 9.50 10.26
C LEU A 361 12.89 10.92 9.98
N ALA A 362 12.92 11.79 10.99
CA ALA A 362 13.46 13.14 10.83
C ALA A 362 14.96 13.15 10.51
N MET A 363 15.74 12.25 11.11
CA MET A 363 17.16 12.06 10.79
C MET A 363 17.36 11.60 9.34
N LYS A 364 16.50 10.70 8.84
CA LYS A 364 16.53 10.21 7.46
C LYS A 364 16.22 11.32 6.45
N ASN A 365 15.25 12.18 6.76
CA ASN A 365 14.85 13.29 5.89
C ASN A 365 15.83 14.44 5.84
N ARG A 366 16.89 14.43 6.68
CA ARG A 366 18.02 15.38 6.56
C ARG A 366 17.65 16.86 6.68
N ASN A 367 16.45 17.18 7.13
CA ASN A 367 16.00 18.56 7.26
C ASN A 367 16.25 19.07 8.68
N SER A 368 17.22 19.98 8.80
CA SER A 368 17.70 20.53 10.07
C SER A 368 16.63 21.28 10.86
N ASN A 369 15.65 21.88 10.18
CA ASN A 369 14.54 22.57 10.86
C ASN A 369 13.68 21.59 11.64
N TYR A 370 13.42 20.40 11.08
CA TYR A 370 12.72 19.33 11.80
C TYR A 370 13.50 18.87 13.02
N LEU A 371 14.80 18.57 12.85
CA LEU A 371 15.65 18.16 13.96
C LEU A 371 15.69 19.21 15.06
N PHE A 372 15.76 20.49 14.72
CA PHE A 372 15.74 21.57 15.70
C PHE A 372 14.44 21.62 16.50
N LYS A 373 13.28 21.48 15.83
CA LYS A 373 11.98 21.41 16.51
C LYS A 373 11.87 20.19 17.41
N LEU A 374 12.34 19.02 16.96
CA LEU A 374 12.35 17.81 17.78
C LEU A 374 13.27 17.95 19.00
N ILE A 375 14.49 18.46 18.84
CA ILE A 375 15.44 18.69 19.95
C ILE A 375 14.85 19.63 21.01
N LYS A 376 14.10 20.65 20.58
CA LYS A 376 13.42 21.59 21.47
C LYS A 376 12.43 20.90 22.41
N PHE A 377 11.70 19.90 21.91
CA PHE A 377 10.64 19.22 22.66
C PHE A 377 11.03 17.84 23.21
N GLU A 378 12.21 17.32 22.88
CA GLU A 378 12.70 16.05 23.37
C GLU A 378 13.26 16.17 24.80
N ASP A 379 12.63 15.42 25.71
CA ASP A 379 13.00 15.34 27.13
C ASP A 379 13.97 14.17 27.40
N ASN A 380 13.95 13.12 26.57
CA ASN A 380 14.89 12.01 26.69
C ASN A 380 16.30 12.46 26.27
N GLN A 381 17.17 12.64 27.26
CA GLN A 381 18.54 13.13 27.05
C GLN A 381 19.35 12.27 26.08
N THR A 382 19.14 10.97 26.06
CA THR A 382 19.84 10.06 25.13
C THR A 382 19.39 10.31 23.69
N LEU A 383 18.07 10.41 23.46
CA LEU A 383 17.51 10.66 22.13
C LEU A 383 17.85 12.08 21.66
N LYS A 384 17.78 13.06 22.56
CA LYS A 384 18.20 14.44 22.33
C LYS A 384 19.66 14.54 21.88
N ARG A 385 20.58 13.85 22.56
CA ARG A 385 22.00 13.79 22.17
C ARG A 385 22.18 13.20 20.78
N LYS A 386 21.46 12.12 20.44
CA LYS A 386 21.49 11.52 19.10
C LYS A 386 21.04 12.52 18.03
N LEU A 387 19.92 13.21 18.26
CA LEU A 387 19.41 14.25 17.34
C LEU A 387 20.42 15.40 17.16
N ILE A 388 21.04 15.87 18.24
CA ILE A 388 22.07 16.93 18.19
C ILE A 388 23.28 16.49 17.38
N MET A 389 23.80 15.27 17.62
CA MET A 389 24.95 14.74 16.88
C MET A 389 24.64 14.60 15.39
N HIS A 390 23.45 14.09 15.04
CA HIS A 390 23.03 13.96 13.65
C HIS A 390 22.88 15.32 12.97
N ASN A 391 22.29 16.31 13.65
CA ASN A 391 22.16 17.67 13.14
C ASN A 391 23.52 18.35 12.91
N LYS A 392 24.48 18.19 13.83
CA LYS A 392 25.85 18.70 13.68
C LYS A 392 26.57 18.07 12.48
N LYS A 393 26.48 16.75 12.35
CA LYS A 393 27.04 16.02 11.21
C LYS A 393 26.49 16.56 9.90
N HIS A 394 25.17 16.76 9.84
CA HIS A 394 24.50 17.29 8.67
C HIS A 394 24.94 18.73 8.33
N GLN A 395 25.06 19.61 9.32
CA GLN A 395 25.57 20.98 9.11
C GLN A 395 27.01 21.00 8.57
N ASN A 396 27.88 20.13 9.08
CA ASN A 396 29.25 20.03 8.58
C ASN A 396 29.32 19.51 7.14
N GLU A 397 28.46 18.56 6.76
CA GLU A 397 28.39 18.05 5.38
C GLU A 397 27.99 19.14 4.35
N TYR A 398 27.22 20.15 4.77
CA TYR A 398 26.88 21.29 3.91
C TYR A 398 28.03 22.30 3.82
N ASN A 399 28.64 22.65 4.96
CA ASN A 399 29.75 23.60 4.98
C ASN A 399 30.95 23.12 4.14
N CYS A 400 31.24 21.82 4.12
CA CYS A 400 32.33 21.27 3.30
C CYS A 400 32.02 21.27 1.79
N ARG A 401 30.75 21.34 1.37
CA ARG A 401 30.41 21.36 -0.07
C ARG A 401 30.53 22.75 -0.67
N ASP A 402 30.26 23.80 0.10
CA ASP A 402 30.34 25.17 -0.41
C ASP A 402 31.80 25.61 -0.63
N GLU A 403 32.76 25.08 0.14
CA GLU A 403 34.19 25.36 -0.04
C GLU A 403 34.79 24.74 -1.32
N ASP A 404 34.24 23.63 -1.82
CA ASP A 404 34.73 22.96 -3.04
C ASP A 404 34.11 23.52 -4.34
N TYR A 405 32.94 24.16 -4.28
CA TYR A 405 32.28 24.73 -5.48
C TYR A 405 32.87 26.07 -5.92
N ASP A 406 33.46 26.85 -5.00
CA ASP A 406 34.08 28.14 -5.31
C ASP A 406 35.43 28.03 -6.06
N THR A 407 35.97 26.81 -6.26
CA THR A 407 37.22 26.60 -7.02
C THR A 407 37.02 26.18 -8.49
N TYR A 408 35.79 25.92 -8.95
CA TYR A 408 35.55 25.37 -10.29
C TYR A 408 34.86 26.29 -11.31
N TRP A 409 34.44 27.50 -10.93
CA TRP A 409 33.97 28.52 -11.88
C TRP A 409 34.82 29.77 -11.77
N GLY A 410 35.78 29.88 -12.69
CA GLY A 410 36.72 30.99 -12.74
C GLY A 410 36.04 32.35 -12.89
N VAL A 411 36.21 33.19 -11.88
CA VAL A 411 36.33 34.64 -12.04
C VAL A 411 37.55 35.06 -11.23
N ASN A 412 38.57 35.54 -11.95
CA ASN A 412 39.71 36.23 -11.38
C ASN A 412 39.20 37.44 -10.59
N ASP A 413 39.45 37.49 -9.28
CA ASP A 413 40.22 38.57 -8.66
C ASP A 413 40.40 38.34 -7.14
N PHE A 414 41.69 38.26 -6.77
CA PHE A 414 42.33 38.43 -5.46
C PHE A 414 41.44 38.70 -4.22
N ILE A 415 41.31 37.70 -3.34
CA ILE A 415 41.14 37.86 -1.87
C ILE A 415 41.98 36.76 -1.16
N PRO A 416 42.69 37.04 -0.04
CA PRO A 416 43.74 36.17 0.47
C PRO A 416 43.22 34.92 1.18
N LYS A 417 43.88 33.78 0.91
CA LYS A 417 43.77 32.52 1.64
C LYS A 417 43.99 32.73 3.15
N TYR A 418 43.02 32.31 3.96
CA TYR A 418 43.29 31.84 5.31
C TYR A 418 43.54 30.34 5.25
N GLU A 419 44.73 29.91 5.70
CA GLU A 419 45.08 28.52 5.89
C GLU A 419 44.26 27.93 7.04
N CYS A 420 43.30 27.05 6.75
CA CYS A 420 42.80 26.08 7.71
C CYS A 420 43.63 24.80 7.60
N GLU A 421 44.62 24.65 8.48
CA GLU A 421 45.24 23.35 8.73
C GLU A 421 44.24 22.44 9.47
N TYR A 422 43.59 21.51 8.76
CA TYR A 422 42.96 20.35 9.40
C TYR A 422 43.88 19.13 9.33
N ARG A 423 44.45 18.79 10.49
CA ARG A 423 45.07 17.47 10.72
C ARG A 423 43.98 16.42 10.88
N TYR A 424 43.92 15.48 9.94
CA TYR A 424 43.25 14.20 10.15
C TYR A 424 44.07 13.37 11.16
N GLY A 425 43.62 13.32 12.40
CA GLY A 425 44.03 12.32 13.37
C GLY A 425 43.07 11.14 13.32
N TYR A 426 43.44 10.08 12.62
CA TYR A 426 42.90 8.75 12.88
C TYR A 426 43.35 8.33 14.28
N ASN A 427 42.41 8.12 15.20
CA ASN A 427 42.67 7.34 16.41
C ASN A 427 41.70 6.15 16.42
N GLU A 428 42.23 5.00 16.00
CA GLU A 428 41.84 3.69 16.52
C GLU A 428 42.47 3.48 17.91
N TYR A 429 41.83 2.63 18.72
CA TYR A 429 42.23 2.13 20.05
C TYR A 429 42.04 3.13 21.22
N ASP A 430 41.50 2.79 22.39
CA ASP A 430 41.32 1.47 23.00
C ASP A 430 40.30 1.51 24.16
N TYR A 431 39.75 0.34 24.45
CA TYR A 431 39.03 -0.03 25.67
C TYR A 431 39.90 0.22 26.92
N ILE A 432 39.42 1.02 27.89
CA ILE A 432 39.77 0.81 29.32
C ILE A 432 38.54 1.06 30.19
N ILE A 433 38.00 -0.04 30.72
CA ILE A 433 37.26 -0.10 31.98
C ILE A 433 38.30 -0.01 33.10
N ARG A 434 38.19 0.97 34.02
CA ARG A 434 38.24 0.77 35.48
C ARG A 434 38.19 2.08 36.29
N ASP A 435 37.35 1.99 37.31
CA ASP A 435 37.43 2.56 38.67
C ASP A 435 37.29 4.08 38.90
N CYS A 436 36.05 4.50 39.17
CA CYS A 436 35.59 5.01 40.46
C CYS A 436 34.09 4.73 40.64
#